data_AF-A0A165T8Z7-F1
#
_entry.id   AF-A0A165T8Z7-F1
#
_cell.length_a   1.000
_cell.length_b   1.000
_cell.length_c   1.000
_cell.angle_alpha   90.00
_cell.angle_beta   90.00
_cell.angle_gamma   90.00
#
_symmetry.space_group_name_H-M   'P 1'
#
loop_
_entity.id
_entity.type
_entity.pdbx_description
1 polymer ?
#
loop_
_entity_poly.entity_id
_entity_poly.type
_entity_poly.pdbx_seq_one_letter_code
_entity_poly.pdbx_strand_id
1 'polypeptide(L)'
;MGPSTSTGARRRPQAYNRTYEIKTYAHSELVEITLRRSDGDPSLWPSPEARTEQVDDQGQVDYYGEPTARESKLWRKKIGTFLARYPLRSDGQSLDPSLCYLKEFPDGYLLVTRISGNKNAPRRDCYLYGGQRRYDSPAEWCCHSKWLVEGCPMKSGGRKRDCECVVCDGTIPQKVLSQKYNLNDVDESSRSTLAKKKKSARRESKVDRPIMAKDYTKLNADATQIQMFPPQADHA
;
A
#
# COMPACT_ATOMS: atom_id res chain seq x y z
N MET A 1 -57.44 -18.72 -22.47
CA MET A 1 -56.29 -17.79 -22.51
C MET A 1 -55.54 -17.95 -21.18
N GLY A 2 -54.46 -18.72 -21.17
CA GLY A 2 -53.67 -18.97 -19.96
C GLY A 2 -52.30 -18.29 -20.05
N PRO A 3 -51.74 -17.76 -18.95
CA PRO A 3 -50.44 -17.10 -18.98
C PRO A 3 -49.32 -18.14 -19.08
N SER A 4 -48.63 -18.13 -20.22
CA SER A 4 -47.41 -18.91 -20.44
C SER A 4 -46.28 -18.31 -19.60
N THR A 5 -45.96 -18.96 -18.48
CA THR A 5 -44.77 -18.63 -17.69
C THR A 5 -43.52 -19.11 -18.43
N SER A 6 -42.87 -18.19 -19.13
CA SER A 6 -41.54 -18.35 -19.71
C SER A 6 -40.51 -18.51 -18.59
N THR A 7 -40.19 -19.75 -18.24
CA THR A 7 -39.07 -20.11 -17.38
C THR A 7 -37.77 -19.77 -18.10
N GLY A 8 -37.27 -18.55 -17.88
CA GLY A 8 -36.00 -18.09 -18.42
C GLY A 8 -34.85 -18.98 -17.93
N ALA A 9 -34.39 -19.88 -18.80
CA ALA A 9 -33.20 -20.68 -18.57
C ALA A 9 -32.01 -19.72 -18.35
N ARG A 10 -31.55 -19.63 -17.10
CA ARG A 10 -30.31 -18.92 -16.75
C ARG A 10 -29.17 -19.63 -17.46
N ARG A 11 -28.75 -19.09 -18.61
CA ARG A 11 -27.54 -19.54 -19.32
C ARG A 11 -26.39 -19.53 -18.31
N ARG A 12 -25.83 -20.70 -18.01
CA ARG A 12 -24.55 -20.81 -17.30
C ARG A 12 -23.54 -19.96 -18.08
N PRO A 13 -22.92 -18.92 -17.47
CA PRO A 13 -21.91 -18.13 -18.15
C PRO A 13 -20.78 -19.05 -18.63
N GLN A 14 -20.42 -18.94 -19.90
CA GLN A 14 -19.30 -19.67 -20.50
C GLN A 14 -18.03 -19.44 -19.67
N ALA A 15 -17.44 -20.52 -19.18
CA ALA A 15 -16.25 -20.54 -18.34
C ALA A 15 -14.94 -20.12 -19.08
N TYR A 16 -15.03 -19.48 -20.25
CA TYR A 16 -13.95 -19.50 -21.23
C TYR A 16 -13.05 -18.26 -21.28
N ASN A 17 -13.26 -17.21 -20.47
CA ASN A 17 -12.33 -16.07 -20.44
C ASN A 17 -12.22 -15.42 -19.05
N ARG A 18 -12.01 -16.22 -18.00
CA ARG A 18 -11.66 -15.64 -16.70
C ARG A 18 -10.27 -15.01 -16.77
N THR A 19 -10.17 -13.78 -16.28
CA THR A 19 -8.94 -12.98 -16.13
C THR A 19 -8.10 -13.42 -14.92
N TYR A 20 -8.54 -14.47 -14.22
CA TYR A 20 -7.90 -15.03 -13.03
C TYR A 20 -8.09 -16.54 -12.94
N GLU A 21 -7.29 -17.16 -12.07
CA GLU A 21 -7.38 -18.56 -11.67
C GLU A 21 -7.37 -18.66 -10.14
N ILE A 22 -8.14 -19.61 -9.60
CA ILE A 22 -8.23 -19.88 -8.16
C ILE A 22 -7.77 -21.32 -7.94
N LYS A 23 -6.80 -21.51 -7.04
CA LYS A 23 -6.38 -22.82 -6.55
C LYS A 23 -6.66 -22.91 -5.06
N THR A 24 -7.31 -23.99 -4.64
CA THR A 24 -7.59 -24.27 -3.22
C THR A 24 -6.80 -25.49 -2.79
N TYR A 25 -6.10 -25.40 -1.67
CA TYR A 25 -5.28 -26.50 -1.14
C TYR A 25 -6.02 -27.17 0.01
N ALA A 26 -6.49 -28.40 -0.21
CA ALA A 26 -7.34 -29.12 0.77
C ALA A 26 -6.71 -29.28 2.16
N HIS A 27 -5.38 -29.38 2.24
CA HIS A 27 -4.68 -29.62 3.51
C HIS A 27 -4.47 -28.36 4.37
N SER A 28 -4.53 -27.17 3.79
CA SER A 28 -4.25 -25.91 4.48
C SER A 28 -5.40 -24.91 4.40
N GLU A 29 -6.47 -25.25 3.67
CA GLU A 29 -7.57 -24.37 3.29
C GLU A 29 -7.12 -23.08 2.59
N LEU A 30 -5.84 -23.01 2.20
CA LEU A 30 -5.25 -21.84 1.58
C LEU A 30 -5.81 -21.70 0.16
N VAL A 31 -6.13 -20.46 -0.19
CA VAL A 31 -6.64 -20.12 -1.52
C VAL A 31 -5.64 -19.20 -2.21
N GLU A 32 -5.10 -19.64 -3.34
CA GLU A 32 -4.23 -18.84 -4.20
C GLU A 32 -4.99 -18.28 -5.40
N ILE A 33 -4.84 -16.98 -5.61
CA ILE A 33 -5.41 -16.25 -6.74
C ILE A 33 -4.27 -15.89 -7.68
N THR A 34 -4.38 -16.28 -8.94
CA THR A 34 -3.44 -15.91 -10.01
C THR A 34 -4.16 -14.95 -10.95
N LEU A 35 -3.58 -13.80 -11.24
CA LEU A 35 -4.09 -12.87 -12.24
C LEU A 35 -3.49 -13.22 -13.60
N ARG A 36 -4.32 -13.35 -14.64
CA ARG A 36 -3.90 -13.68 -16.01
C ARG A 36 -3.69 -12.45 -16.88
N ARG A 37 -4.18 -11.30 -16.43
CA ARG A 37 -3.96 -10.01 -17.09
C ARG A 37 -2.85 -9.25 -16.36
N SER A 38 -2.03 -8.56 -17.13
CA SER A 38 -1.08 -7.60 -16.62
C SER A 38 -1.02 -6.40 -17.56
N ASP A 39 -0.80 -5.23 -16.96
CA ASP A 39 -0.37 -4.00 -17.63
C ASP A 39 1.05 -3.60 -17.18
N GLY A 40 1.79 -4.55 -16.59
CA GLY A 40 3.13 -4.36 -16.05
C GLY A 40 4.16 -4.10 -17.14
N ASP A 41 5.03 -3.13 -16.89
CA ASP A 41 6.12 -2.74 -17.78
C ASP A 41 7.47 -2.82 -17.04
N PRO A 42 8.33 -3.81 -17.39
CA PRO A 42 9.67 -3.94 -16.82
C PRO A 42 10.59 -2.73 -17.02
N SER A 43 10.33 -1.88 -18.03
CA SER A 43 11.13 -0.67 -18.24
C SER A 43 10.95 0.38 -17.14
N LEU A 44 9.88 0.24 -16.34
CA LEU A 44 9.57 1.09 -15.20
C LEU A 44 10.18 0.58 -13.88
N TRP A 45 10.92 -0.53 -13.92
CA TRP A 45 11.61 -1.04 -12.73
C TRP A 45 12.79 -0.15 -12.34
N PRO A 46 13.21 -0.16 -11.06
CA PRO A 46 14.45 0.49 -10.65
C PRO A 46 15.63 -0.02 -11.48
N SER A 47 16.54 0.89 -11.87
CA SER A 47 17.72 0.53 -12.63
C SER A 47 18.64 -0.43 -11.84
N PRO A 48 19.49 -1.22 -12.52
CA PRO A 48 20.44 -2.09 -11.84
C PRO A 48 21.36 -1.35 -10.85
N GLU A 49 21.75 -0.12 -11.17
CA GLU A 49 22.61 0.73 -10.32
C GLU A 49 21.87 1.10 -9.04
N ALA A 50 20.59 1.48 -9.12
CA ALA A 50 19.76 1.80 -7.96
C ALA A 50 19.49 0.58 -7.04
N ARG A 51 19.80 -0.64 -7.51
CA ARG A 51 19.69 -1.89 -6.73
C ARG A 51 21.00 -2.30 -6.06
N THR A 52 22.07 -1.55 -6.30
CA THR A 52 23.37 -1.80 -5.68
C THR A 52 23.49 -0.97 -4.41
N GLU A 53 23.92 -1.60 -3.32
CA GLU A 53 24.17 -0.88 -2.07
C GLU A 53 25.36 0.08 -2.24
N GLN A 54 25.09 1.36 -2.02
CA GLN A 54 26.09 2.42 -1.96
C GLN A 54 25.99 3.10 -0.61
N VAL A 55 27.13 3.23 0.08
CA VAL A 55 27.25 3.92 1.36
C VAL A 55 27.94 5.25 1.08
N ASP A 56 27.31 6.36 1.43
CA ASP A 56 27.92 7.69 1.28
C ASP A 56 28.94 8.01 2.40
N ASP A 57 29.62 9.15 2.28
CA ASP A 57 30.60 9.62 3.25
C ASP A 57 30.00 9.89 4.65
N GLN A 58 28.67 10.03 4.72
CA GLN A 58 27.92 10.23 5.97
C GLN A 58 27.41 8.90 6.56
N GLY A 59 27.73 7.76 5.94
CA GLY A 59 27.25 6.45 6.36
C GLY A 59 25.76 6.21 6.14
N GLN A 60 25.14 6.94 5.22
CA GLN A 60 23.77 6.69 4.75
C GLN A 60 23.78 5.73 3.57
N VAL A 61 22.68 5.00 3.41
CA VAL A 61 22.39 4.15 2.25
C VAL A 61 21.11 4.62 1.58
N ASP A 62 20.98 4.40 0.26
CA ASP A 62 19.72 4.51 -0.49
C ASP A 62 19.75 3.59 -1.70
N TYR A 63 19.13 2.41 -1.58
CA TYR A 63 19.08 1.43 -2.66
C TYR A 63 17.82 0.56 -2.59
N TYR A 64 17.54 -0.18 -3.66
CA TYR A 64 16.44 -1.13 -3.73
C TYR A 64 16.94 -2.58 -3.60
N GLY A 65 16.53 -3.26 -2.54
CA GLY A 65 16.78 -4.68 -2.33
C GLY A 65 15.56 -5.55 -2.56
N GLU A 66 15.75 -6.86 -2.47
CA GLU A 66 14.66 -7.84 -2.49
C GLU A 66 13.76 -7.68 -1.24
N PRO A 67 12.44 -7.87 -1.39
CA PRO A 67 11.53 -7.83 -0.26
C PRO A 67 11.74 -9.07 0.62
N THR A 68 11.63 -8.90 1.93
CA THR A 68 11.60 -10.04 2.85
C THR A 68 10.37 -10.92 2.59
N ALA A 69 10.44 -12.20 2.98
CA ALA A 69 9.29 -13.10 2.92
C ALA A 69 8.05 -12.53 3.63
N ARG A 70 8.24 -11.79 4.72
CA ARG A 70 7.15 -11.13 5.47
C ARG A 70 6.55 -9.97 4.68
N GLU A 71 7.37 -9.11 4.07
CA GLU A 71 6.92 -7.99 3.22
C GLU A 71 6.12 -8.52 2.02
N SER A 72 6.66 -9.49 1.29
CA SER A 72 5.97 -10.13 0.16
C SER A 72 4.67 -10.81 0.58
N LYS A 73 4.68 -11.58 1.67
CA LYS A 73 3.46 -12.24 2.20
C LYS A 73 2.39 -11.22 2.59
N LEU A 74 2.75 -10.11 3.23
CA LEU A 74 1.81 -9.06 3.62
C LEU A 74 1.11 -8.45 2.40
N TRP A 75 1.88 -8.08 1.38
CA TRP A 75 1.34 -7.55 0.13
C TRP A 75 0.36 -8.54 -0.51
N ARG A 76 0.84 -9.75 -0.78
CA ARG A 76 0.04 -10.81 -1.43
C ARG A 76 -1.22 -11.15 -0.63
N LYS A 77 -1.13 -11.15 0.71
CA LYS A 77 -2.28 -11.38 1.59
C LYS A 77 -3.33 -10.28 1.44
N LYS A 78 -2.93 -9.02 1.61
CA LYS A 78 -3.86 -7.88 1.51
C LYS A 78 -4.59 -7.86 0.18
N ILE A 79 -3.87 -8.08 -0.91
CA ILE A 79 -4.46 -8.09 -2.24
C ILE A 79 -5.39 -9.29 -2.41
N GLY A 80 -4.98 -10.49 -2.03
CA GLY A 80 -5.83 -11.69 -2.12
C GLY A 80 -7.13 -11.56 -1.32
N THR A 81 -7.05 -11.05 -0.09
CA THR A 81 -8.23 -10.75 0.75
C THR A 81 -9.14 -9.73 0.08
N PHE A 82 -8.59 -8.67 -0.51
CA PHE A 82 -9.38 -7.67 -1.23
C PHE A 82 -10.08 -8.26 -2.47
N LEU A 83 -9.35 -9.01 -3.30
CA LEU A 83 -9.91 -9.65 -4.50
C LEU A 83 -11.07 -10.60 -4.16
N ALA A 84 -10.92 -11.40 -3.11
CA ALA A 84 -11.95 -12.31 -2.62
C ALA A 84 -13.22 -11.57 -2.15
N ARG A 85 -13.08 -10.39 -1.53
CA ARG A 85 -14.22 -9.61 -1.01
C ARG A 85 -15.02 -8.90 -2.10
N TYR A 86 -14.35 -8.39 -3.13
CA TYR A 86 -14.94 -7.44 -4.06
C TYR A 86 -15.18 -8.03 -5.46
N PRO A 87 -14.21 -8.09 -6.39
CA PRO A 87 -14.49 -8.54 -7.74
C PRO A 87 -14.85 -10.02 -7.80
N LEU A 88 -14.16 -10.90 -7.08
CA LEU A 88 -14.43 -12.34 -7.15
C LEU A 88 -15.79 -12.71 -6.56
N ARG A 89 -16.21 -12.04 -5.49
CA ARG A 89 -17.56 -12.20 -4.93
C ARG A 89 -18.65 -11.75 -5.90
N SER A 90 -18.40 -10.66 -6.62
CA SER A 90 -19.32 -10.15 -7.65
C SER A 90 -19.45 -11.13 -8.83
N ASP A 91 -18.38 -11.86 -9.15
CA ASP A 91 -18.36 -12.99 -10.09
C ASP A 91 -18.98 -14.29 -9.53
N GLY A 92 -19.59 -14.24 -8.35
CA GLY A 92 -20.24 -15.38 -7.71
C GLY A 92 -19.28 -16.37 -7.02
N GLN A 93 -18.02 -16.01 -6.80
CA GLN A 93 -17.10 -16.83 -6.00
C GLN A 93 -17.39 -16.64 -4.51
N SER A 94 -17.54 -17.74 -3.77
CA SER A 94 -17.73 -17.74 -2.31
C SER A 94 -16.47 -18.26 -1.63
N LEU A 95 -15.49 -17.37 -1.44
CA LEU A 95 -14.20 -17.67 -0.82
C LEU A 95 -14.14 -17.02 0.57
N ASP A 96 -13.45 -17.64 1.53
CA ASP A 96 -13.07 -16.93 2.75
C ASP A 96 -11.91 -15.96 2.47
N PRO A 97 -12.12 -14.64 2.59
CA PRO A 97 -11.04 -13.67 2.37
C PRO A 97 -9.85 -13.84 3.31
N SER A 98 -10.07 -14.43 4.50
CA SER A 98 -9.03 -14.67 5.52
C SER A 98 -8.03 -15.76 5.10
N LEU A 99 -8.36 -16.57 4.09
CA LEU A 99 -7.54 -17.66 3.55
C LEU A 99 -6.96 -17.35 2.17
N CYS A 100 -7.41 -16.27 1.53
CA CYS A 100 -6.98 -15.88 0.18
C CYS A 100 -5.64 -15.14 0.15
N TYR A 101 -4.78 -15.48 -0.80
CA TYR A 101 -3.53 -14.80 -1.13
C TYR A 101 -3.39 -14.65 -2.64
N LEU A 102 -2.77 -13.57 -3.09
CA LEU A 102 -2.23 -13.52 -4.44
C LEU A 102 -1.07 -14.51 -4.55
N LYS A 103 -1.06 -15.37 -5.58
CA LYS A 103 0.03 -16.35 -5.79
C LYS A 103 1.35 -15.64 -6.03
N GLU A 104 1.38 -14.79 -7.05
CA GLU A 104 2.50 -13.97 -7.49
C GLU A 104 1.97 -12.67 -8.12
N PHE A 105 2.83 -11.66 -8.22
CA PHE A 105 2.46 -10.43 -8.94
C PHE A 105 2.38 -10.73 -10.45
N PRO A 106 1.47 -10.07 -11.19
CA PRO A 106 1.35 -10.25 -12.63
C PRO A 106 2.66 -9.91 -13.36
N ASP A 107 2.84 -10.50 -14.54
CA ASP A 107 4.03 -10.28 -15.38
C ASP A 107 4.36 -8.79 -15.55
N GLY A 108 5.64 -8.41 -15.43
CA GLY A 108 6.06 -7.02 -15.55
C GLY A 108 5.86 -6.17 -14.28
N TYR A 109 5.28 -6.72 -13.21
CA TYR A 109 5.34 -6.11 -11.90
C TYR A 109 6.51 -6.64 -11.06
N LEU A 110 7.13 -5.76 -10.27
CA LEU A 110 8.25 -6.09 -9.39
C LEU A 110 8.05 -5.47 -8.01
N LEU A 111 8.01 -6.32 -6.98
CA LEU A 111 8.01 -5.88 -5.59
C LEU A 111 9.46 -5.73 -5.12
N VAL A 112 9.81 -4.55 -4.61
CA VAL A 112 11.15 -4.26 -4.06
C VAL A 112 11.03 -3.57 -2.71
N THR A 113 12.09 -3.62 -1.92
CA THR A 113 12.18 -2.84 -0.67
C THR A 113 13.28 -1.80 -0.80
N ARG A 114 12.90 -0.52 -0.72
CA ARG A 114 13.87 0.58 -0.58
C ARG A 114 14.46 0.55 0.82
N ILE A 115 15.77 0.58 0.90
CA ILE A 115 16.55 0.58 2.12
C ILE A 115 17.24 1.94 2.16
N SER A 116 16.86 2.80 3.10
CA SER A 116 17.33 4.19 3.15
C SER A 116 17.65 4.69 4.56
N GLY A 117 18.59 5.62 4.67
CA GLY A 117 19.01 6.22 5.95
C GLY A 117 20.29 5.60 6.51
N ASN A 118 20.49 5.69 7.83
CA ASN A 118 21.74 5.25 8.46
C ASN A 118 21.99 3.75 8.22
N LYS A 119 23.17 3.38 7.71
CA LYS A 119 23.52 1.98 7.36
C LYS A 119 23.36 0.97 8.51
N ASN A 120 23.50 1.43 9.77
CA ASN A 120 23.39 0.55 10.93
C ASN A 120 21.94 0.31 11.36
N ALA A 121 21.00 1.16 10.94
CA ALA A 121 19.58 1.07 11.24
C ALA A 121 18.74 1.64 10.09
N PRO A 122 18.82 1.08 8.88
CA PRO A 122 18.18 1.68 7.72
C PRO A 122 16.67 1.47 7.80
N ARG A 123 15.93 2.48 7.34
CA ARG A 123 14.49 2.39 7.12
C ARG A 123 14.22 1.50 5.90
N ARG A 124 13.16 0.70 6.00
CA ARG A 124 12.70 -0.20 4.93
C ARG A 124 11.28 0.18 4.50
N ASP A 125 11.10 0.50 3.23
CA ASP A 125 9.78 0.76 2.64
C ASP A 125 9.60 -0.13 1.40
N CYS A 126 8.49 -0.85 1.32
CA CYS A 126 8.24 -1.83 0.26
C CYS A 126 7.32 -1.24 -0.81
N TYR A 127 7.72 -1.30 -2.08
CA TYR A 127 7.08 -0.69 -3.23
C TYR A 127 6.82 -1.70 -4.33
N LEU A 128 5.74 -1.52 -5.08
CA LEU A 128 5.45 -2.31 -6.27
C LEU A 128 5.61 -1.45 -7.53
N TYR A 129 6.54 -1.84 -8.39
CA TYR A 129 6.82 -1.23 -9.70
C TYR A 129 6.17 -2.03 -10.82
N GLY A 130 6.07 -1.43 -12.00
CA GLY A 130 5.51 -2.03 -13.21
C GLY A 130 4.26 -1.34 -13.73
N GLY A 131 3.52 -0.61 -12.89
CA GLY A 131 2.46 0.28 -13.37
C GLY A 131 3.00 1.63 -13.83
N GLN A 132 2.12 2.49 -14.38
CA GLN A 132 2.46 3.85 -14.84
C GLN A 132 3.26 4.67 -13.80
N ARG A 133 3.02 4.42 -12.52
CA ARG A 133 3.85 4.87 -11.39
C ARG A 133 3.98 3.70 -10.41
N ARG A 134 4.93 3.81 -9.48
CA ARG A 134 5.04 2.86 -8.37
C ARG A 134 3.84 2.99 -7.42
N TYR A 135 3.52 1.89 -6.75
CA TYR A 135 2.55 1.85 -5.66
C TYR A 135 3.30 1.78 -4.33
N ASP A 136 2.97 2.68 -3.41
CA ASP A 136 3.66 2.84 -2.13
C ASP A 136 3.06 1.94 -1.05
N SER A 137 1.93 1.30 -1.32
CA SER A 137 1.32 0.31 -0.43
C SER A 137 0.45 -0.70 -1.18
N PRO A 138 0.17 -1.89 -0.59
CA PRO A 138 -0.75 -2.84 -1.19
C PRO A 138 -2.18 -2.27 -1.32
N ALA A 139 -2.57 -1.35 -0.44
CA ALA A 139 -3.91 -0.73 -0.48
C ALA A 139 -4.09 0.16 -1.72
N GLU A 140 -3.04 0.82 -2.19
CA GLU A 140 -3.08 1.59 -3.44
C GLU A 140 -3.23 0.68 -4.66
N TRP A 141 -2.63 -0.52 -4.62
CA TRP A 141 -2.69 -1.48 -5.72
C TRP A 141 -3.97 -2.32 -5.74
N CYS A 142 -4.67 -2.47 -4.62
CA CYS A 142 -5.93 -3.22 -4.54
C CYS A 142 -6.91 -2.83 -5.65
N CYS A 143 -7.23 -1.55 -5.79
CA CYS A 143 -8.17 -1.08 -6.83
C CYS A 143 -7.67 -1.38 -8.25
N HIS A 144 -6.35 -1.33 -8.47
CA HIS A 144 -5.75 -1.70 -9.75
C HIS A 144 -5.87 -3.20 -10.03
N SER A 145 -5.64 -4.05 -9.02
CA SER A 145 -5.83 -5.50 -9.16
C SER A 145 -7.29 -5.88 -9.45
N LYS A 146 -8.28 -5.13 -8.92
CA LYS A 146 -9.69 -5.28 -9.28
C LYS A 146 -9.93 -4.96 -10.75
N TRP A 147 -9.37 -3.87 -11.25
CA TRP A 147 -9.46 -3.49 -12.66
C TRP A 147 -8.86 -4.57 -13.59
N LEU A 148 -7.75 -5.21 -13.20
CA LEU A 148 -7.18 -6.35 -13.94
C LEU A 148 -8.13 -7.56 -13.96
N VAL A 149 -8.78 -7.87 -12.82
CA VAL A 149 -9.80 -8.93 -12.74
C VAL A 149 -11.03 -8.60 -13.59
N GLU A 150 -11.44 -7.33 -13.65
CA GLU A 150 -12.59 -6.90 -14.44
C GLU A 150 -12.34 -6.84 -15.96
N GLY A 151 -11.13 -7.25 -16.40
CA GLY A 151 -10.79 -7.32 -17.82
C GLY A 151 -10.25 -6.03 -18.40
N CYS A 152 -9.67 -5.18 -17.55
CA CYS A 152 -9.02 -3.94 -17.94
C CYS A 152 -9.96 -2.97 -18.68
N PRO A 153 -11.18 -2.67 -18.17
CA PRO A 153 -12.12 -1.80 -18.87
C PRO A 153 -11.55 -0.40 -19.10
N MET A 154 -11.93 0.22 -20.21
CA MET A 154 -11.55 1.59 -20.58
C MET A 154 -12.78 2.51 -20.52
N LYS A 155 -12.58 3.77 -20.14
CA LYS A 155 -13.63 4.80 -20.15
C LYS A 155 -14.11 5.06 -21.59
N SER A 156 -15.30 5.65 -21.73
CA SER A 156 -15.85 6.05 -23.03
C SER A 156 -14.82 6.86 -23.84
N GLY A 157 -14.51 6.39 -25.05
CA GLY A 157 -13.47 6.96 -25.91
C GLY A 157 -12.10 6.28 -25.84
N GLY A 158 -11.91 5.24 -25.01
CA GLY A 158 -10.78 4.31 -25.09
C GLY A 158 -9.40 4.86 -24.69
N ARG A 159 -9.29 6.14 -24.32
CA ARG A 159 -8.01 6.78 -23.99
C ARG A 159 -7.59 6.63 -22.52
N LYS A 160 -8.54 6.41 -21.61
CA LYS A 160 -8.29 6.33 -20.16
C LYS A 160 -8.82 5.02 -19.62
N ARG A 161 -8.09 4.44 -18.68
CA ARG A 161 -8.51 3.25 -17.93
C ARG A 161 -9.70 3.60 -17.06
N ASP A 162 -10.66 2.70 -16.97
CA ASP A 162 -11.75 2.79 -15.99
C ASP A 162 -11.31 2.15 -14.67
N CYS A 163 -10.23 2.70 -14.10
CA CYS A 163 -9.59 2.21 -12.88
C CYS A 163 -9.70 3.27 -11.79
N GLU A 164 -10.25 2.91 -10.63
CA GLU A 164 -10.43 3.81 -9.49
C GLU A 164 -9.14 4.04 -8.67
N CYS A 165 -8.03 3.36 -8.99
CA CYS A 165 -6.82 3.47 -8.18
C CYS A 165 -6.22 4.89 -8.24
N VAL A 166 -5.61 5.31 -7.13
CA VAL A 166 -5.02 6.65 -7.01
C VAL A 166 -3.92 6.90 -8.05
N VAL A 167 -3.27 5.85 -8.55
CA VAL A 167 -2.21 5.93 -9.55
C VAL A 167 -2.76 6.16 -10.97
N CYS A 168 -3.88 5.52 -11.34
CA CYS A 168 -4.44 5.62 -12.70
C CYS A 168 -5.31 6.85 -12.90
N ASP A 169 -6.15 7.19 -11.91
CA ASP A 169 -7.11 8.29 -12.05
C ASP A 169 -6.76 9.49 -11.14
N GLY A 170 -6.35 9.22 -9.89
CA GLY A 170 -5.90 10.25 -8.95
C GLY A 170 -6.98 11.23 -8.48
N THR A 171 -8.22 11.12 -8.97
CA THR A 171 -9.33 12.01 -8.58
C THR A 171 -9.85 11.70 -7.18
N ILE A 172 -9.87 10.43 -6.80
CA ILE A 172 -10.30 9.97 -5.47
C ILE A 172 -9.05 9.73 -4.60
N PRO A 173 -8.90 10.43 -3.45
CA PRO A 173 -7.78 10.21 -2.56
C PRO A 173 -7.76 8.79 -1.97
N GLN A 174 -6.57 8.22 -1.76
CA GLN A 174 -6.39 6.88 -1.19
C GLN A 174 -7.12 6.70 0.16
N LYS A 175 -7.21 7.74 0.99
CA LYS A 175 -7.96 7.70 2.26
C LYS A 175 -9.44 7.35 2.04
N VAL A 176 -10.07 7.92 1.01
CA VAL A 176 -11.48 7.69 0.68
C VAL A 176 -11.65 6.28 0.12
N LEU A 177 -10.74 5.82 -0.76
CA LEU A 177 -10.75 4.44 -1.26
C LEU A 177 -10.56 3.40 -0.14
N SER A 178 -9.62 3.65 0.78
CA SER A 178 -9.40 2.79 1.94
C SER A 178 -10.62 2.69 2.85
N GLN A 179 -11.40 3.77 3.00
CA GLN A 179 -12.67 3.74 3.73
C GLN A 179 -13.76 2.99 2.94
N LYS A 180 -13.91 3.28 1.65
CA LYS A 180 -14.89 2.62 0.75
C LYS A 180 -14.72 1.10 0.73
N TYR A 181 -13.48 0.64 0.65
CA TYR A 181 -13.13 -0.78 0.54
C TYR A 181 -12.58 -1.40 1.82
N ASN A 182 -12.68 -0.69 2.94
CA ASN A 182 -12.21 -1.14 4.24
C ASN A 182 -10.79 -1.77 4.22
N LEU A 183 -9.84 -1.09 3.55
CA LEU A 183 -8.49 -1.61 3.28
C LEU A 183 -7.57 -1.59 4.52
N ASN A 184 -7.97 -0.90 5.59
CA ASN A 184 -7.19 -0.74 6.81
C ASN A 184 -7.33 -1.94 7.77
N ASP A 185 -8.47 -2.64 7.73
CA ASP A 185 -8.78 -3.73 8.67
C ASP A 185 -7.85 -4.93 8.56
N VAL A 186 -7.15 -5.09 7.44
CA VAL A 186 -6.28 -6.25 7.21
C VAL A 186 -4.97 -6.17 8.03
N ASP A 187 -4.54 -4.97 8.44
CA ASP A 187 -3.32 -4.81 9.26
C ASP A 187 -3.56 -5.12 10.76
N GLU A 188 -4.76 -4.84 11.27
CA GLU A 188 -5.10 -4.87 12.69
C GLU A 188 -5.04 -6.26 13.32
N SER A 189 -5.33 -7.31 12.55
CA SER A 189 -5.35 -8.71 13.03
C SER A 189 -4.05 -9.13 13.69
N SER A 190 -2.91 -8.58 13.27
CA SER A 190 -1.59 -8.92 13.80
C SER A 190 -1.14 -8.06 14.99
N ARG A 191 -1.78 -6.91 15.24
CA ARG A 191 -1.49 -6.06 16.43
C ARG A 191 -2.34 -6.44 17.64
N SER A 192 -3.52 -7.04 17.41
CA SER A 192 -4.52 -7.26 18.45
C SER A 192 -4.15 -8.33 19.50
N THR A 193 -3.26 -9.27 19.21
CA THR A 193 -2.84 -10.32 20.17
C THR A 193 -1.74 -9.89 21.15
N LEU A 194 -0.96 -8.85 20.84
CA LEU A 194 0.05 -8.29 21.75
C LEU A 194 -0.42 -7.01 22.46
N ALA A 195 -1.28 -6.20 21.83
CA ALA A 195 -1.71 -4.92 22.39
C ALA A 195 -2.80 -5.04 23.47
N LYS A 196 -3.60 -6.12 23.50
CA LYS A 196 -4.67 -6.30 24.50
C LYS A 196 -4.16 -6.61 25.92
N LYS A 197 -2.88 -6.95 26.11
CA LYS A 197 -2.33 -7.26 27.44
C LYS A 197 -1.68 -6.07 28.19
N LYS A 198 -1.61 -4.87 27.60
CA LYS A 198 -0.95 -3.70 28.22
C LYS A 198 -1.84 -2.48 28.53
N LYS A 199 -3.15 -2.54 28.29
CA LYS A 199 -4.07 -1.40 28.56
C LYS A 199 -4.79 -1.42 29.92
N SER A 200 -4.45 -2.33 30.84
CA SER A 200 -5.09 -2.44 32.16
C SER A 200 -4.27 -1.90 33.34
N ALA A 201 -3.21 -1.12 33.10
CA ALA A 201 -2.38 -0.57 34.19
C ALA A 201 -1.94 0.88 33.98
N ARG A 202 -2.73 1.69 33.24
CA ARG A 202 -2.57 3.14 33.32
C ARG A 202 -3.27 3.61 34.58
N ARG A 203 -2.53 3.57 35.69
CA ARG A 203 -2.83 4.29 36.93
C ARG A 203 -3.35 5.68 36.56
N GLU A 204 -4.61 5.91 36.90
CA GLU A 204 -5.28 7.19 36.83
C GLU A 204 -4.55 8.16 37.76
N SER A 205 -3.60 8.93 37.22
CA SER A 205 -2.99 10.02 37.96
C SER A 205 -4.01 11.16 38.03
N LYS A 206 -4.75 11.23 39.13
CA LYS A 206 -5.46 12.45 39.55
C LYS A 206 -4.45 13.57 39.68
N VAL A 207 -4.30 14.37 38.63
CA VAL A 207 -3.58 15.64 38.70
C VAL A 207 -4.31 16.63 37.78
N ASP A 208 -5.42 17.17 38.26
CA ASP A 208 -5.87 18.50 37.85
C ASP A 208 -4.84 19.51 38.37
N ARG A 209 -3.76 19.69 37.63
CA ARG A 209 -2.92 20.88 37.78
C ARG A 209 -3.31 21.85 36.68
N PRO A 210 -3.72 23.08 37.01
CA PRO A 210 -4.01 24.09 36.01
C PRO A 210 -2.77 24.31 35.14
N ILE A 211 -2.98 24.31 33.83
CA ILE A 211 -1.96 24.62 32.83
C ILE A 211 -1.57 26.08 33.05
N MET A 212 -0.48 26.33 33.77
CA MET A 212 0.06 27.67 33.91
C MET A 212 0.72 28.06 32.59
N ALA A 213 0.14 29.04 31.91
CA ALA A 213 0.75 29.66 30.74
C ALA A 213 2.11 30.22 31.17
N LYS A 214 3.18 29.77 30.52
CA LYS A 214 4.50 30.39 30.64
C LYS A 214 4.40 31.79 30.07
N ASP A 215 4.78 32.79 30.85
CA ASP A 215 4.83 34.18 30.41
C ASP A 215 6.12 34.41 29.61
N TYR A 216 5.99 34.53 28.28
CA TYR A 216 7.10 34.68 27.34
C TYR A 216 7.57 36.14 27.16
N THR A 217 7.00 37.09 27.91
CA THR A 217 7.39 38.52 27.81
C THR A 217 8.81 38.83 28.29
N LYS A 218 9.51 37.89 28.93
CA LYS A 218 10.85 38.11 29.51
C LYS A 218 12.04 37.60 28.67
N LEU A 219 11.82 37.07 27.47
CA LEU A 219 12.91 36.45 26.67
C LEU A 219 13.74 37.41 25.80
N ASN A 220 13.46 38.71 25.78
CA ASN A 220 14.15 39.66 24.89
C ASN A 220 15.09 40.66 25.59
N ALA A 221 15.44 40.45 26.87
CA ALA A 221 16.26 41.43 27.59
C ALA A 221 17.79 41.28 27.39
N ASP A 222 18.30 40.10 27.01
CA ASP A 222 19.76 39.84 27.01
C ASP A 222 20.42 39.80 25.62
N ALA A 223 19.71 40.15 24.55
CA ALA A 223 20.23 40.04 23.18
C ALA A 223 20.82 41.35 22.62
N THR A 224 21.56 42.13 23.42
CA THR A 224 22.23 43.34 22.91
C THR A 224 23.61 43.54 23.52
N GLN A 225 24.55 42.67 23.14
CA GLN A 225 25.98 42.99 23.21
C GLN A 225 26.68 42.50 21.96
N ILE A 226 26.31 43.08 20.81
CA ILE A 226 27.11 42.99 19.59
C ILE A 226 28.29 43.94 19.78
N GLN A 227 29.45 43.37 20.14
CA GLN A 227 30.73 44.08 20.12
C GLN A 227 31.03 44.52 18.68
N MET A 228 30.99 45.84 18.46
CA MET A 228 31.49 46.46 17.24
C MET A 228 33.02 46.35 17.24
N PHE A 229 33.57 45.62 16.27
CA PHE A 229 35.00 45.65 15.98
C PHE A 229 35.37 46.97 15.29
N PRO A 230 36.43 47.68 15.73
CA PRO A 230 36.90 48.88 15.06
C PRO A 230 37.57 48.56 13.71
N PRO A 231 37.55 49.50 12.75
CA PRO A 231 38.13 49.31 11.44
C PRO A 231 39.66 49.24 11.51
N GLN A 232 40.25 48.28 10.80
CA GLN A 232 41.69 48.21 10.59
C GLN A 232 42.12 49.34 9.64
N ALA A 233 43.14 50.09 10.06
CA ALA A 233 43.79 51.10 9.25
C ALA A 233 44.76 50.43 8.28
N ASP A 234 44.56 50.66 7.00
CA ASP A 234 45.51 50.33 5.93
C ASP A 234 46.78 51.19 6.09
N HIS A 235 47.93 50.52 6.20
CA HIS A 235 49.24 51.13 6.02
C HIS A 235 49.83 50.68 4.68
N ALA A 236 50.06 51.70 3.84
CA ALA A 236 51.06 51.87 2.76
C ALA A 236 51.72 50.64 2.12
#